data_AF-A0A7X7MC78-F1
#
_entry.id   AF-A0A7X7MC78-F1
#
_cell.length_a   1.000
_cell.length_b   1.000
_cell.length_c   1.000
_cell.angle_alpha   90.00
_cell.angle_beta   90.00
_cell.angle_gamma   90.00
#
_symmetry.space_group_name_H-M   'P 1'
#
loop_
_entity.id
_entity.type
_entity.pdbx_description
1 polymer ?
#
loop_
_entity_poly.entity_id
_entity_poly.type
_entity_poly.pdbx_seq_one_letter_code
_entity_poly.pdbx_strand_id
1 'polypeptide(L)'
;MHVKLVKPADARPWGLLGAAVAMAAIAIGCQAAGIRLCLFKRLTGIPCPTCGGTRAALHLLRGDPSAAWRSHPLATVLLLGVMVYAALSAARLASSRRLPVLQASPRAWCWLGGILLALAALNWGYLIAHAGV
;
A
#
# COMPACT_ATOMS: atom_id res chain seq x y z
N MET A 1 23.34 -0.25 -2.50
CA MET A 1 22.12 0.57 -2.32
C MET A 1 22.57 1.89 -1.73
N HIS A 2 22.50 3.00 -2.46
CA HIS A 2 22.98 4.30 -1.98
C HIS A 2 21.78 5.19 -1.64
N VAL A 3 21.76 5.70 -0.41
CA VAL A 3 20.76 6.67 0.04
C VAL A 3 21.31 8.06 -0.25
N LYS A 4 20.65 8.84 -1.11
CA LYS A 4 21.00 10.25 -1.31
C LYS A 4 20.04 11.14 -0.52
N LEU A 5 20.58 12.14 0.16
CA LEU A 5 19.80 13.19 0.79
C LEU A 5 19.54 14.30 -0.23
N VAL A 6 18.29 14.53 -0.56
CA VAL A 6 17.87 15.51 -1.58
C VAL A 6 17.00 16.58 -0.92
N LYS A 7 17.07 17.82 -1.39
CA LYS A 7 16.15 18.88 -0.95
C LYS A 7 14.72 18.53 -1.39
N PRO A 8 13.68 18.80 -0.59
CA PRO A 8 12.29 18.46 -0.90
C PRO A 8 11.80 19.02 -2.25
N ALA A 9 12.33 20.17 -2.68
CA ALA A 9 12.00 20.77 -3.96
C ALA A 9 12.52 19.99 -5.18
N ASP A 10 13.61 19.22 -5.01
CA ASP A 10 14.30 18.51 -6.09
C ASP A 10 13.93 17.01 -6.10
N ALA A 11 13.51 16.47 -4.96
CA ALA A 11 12.83 15.19 -4.91
C ALA A 11 11.45 15.38 -5.55
N ARG A 12 11.22 14.81 -6.74
CA ARG A 12 9.88 14.78 -7.37
C ARG A 12 9.18 13.44 -7.09
N PRO A 13 8.68 13.16 -5.87
CA PRO A 13 7.86 11.98 -5.61
C PRO A 13 6.41 12.17 -6.10
N TRP A 14 6.10 13.29 -6.79
CA TRP A 14 4.75 13.64 -7.25
C TRP A 14 4.05 12.51 -8.02
N GLY A 15 4.78 11.66 -8.73
CA GLY A 15 4.22 10.49 -9.40
C GLY A 15 3.73 9.42 -8.42
N LEU A 16 4.49 9.11 -7.37
CA LEU A 16 4.13 8.13 -6.34
C LEU A 16 3.10 8.70 -5.36
N LEU A 17 3.25 9.97 -4.99
CA LEU A 17 2.28 10.69 -4.16
C LEU A 17 0.95 10.83 -4.90
N GLY A 18 1.00 11.20 -6.19
CA GLY A 18 -0.17 11.28 -7.06
C GLY A 18 -0.83 9.92 -7.28
N ALA A 19 -0.06 8.85 -7.49
CA ALA A 19 -0.61 7.49 -7.58
C ALA A 19 -1.24 7.02 -6.26
N ALA A 20 -0.62 7.31 -5.12
CA ALA A 20 -1.16 7.00 -3.79
C ALA A 20 -2.46 7.79 -3.50
N VAL A 21 -2.48 9.08 -3.84
CA VAL A 21 -3.66 9.94 -3.69
C VAL A 21 -4.78 9.50 -4.64
N ALA A 22 -4.46 9.17 -5.90
CA ALA A 22 -5.44 8.66 -6.86
C ALA A 22 -6.03 7.31 -6.42
N MET A 23 -5.19 6.38 -5.95
CA MET A 23 -5.68 5.12 -5.37
C MET A 23 -6.56 5.35 -4.13
N ALA A 24 -6.16 6.26 -3.24
CA ALA A 24 -6.95 6.60 -2.06
C ALA A 24 -8.29 7.24 -2.46
N ALA A 25 -8.30 8.16 -3.43
CA ALA A 25 -9.52 8.80 -3.93
C ALA A 25 -10.47 7.79 -4.60
N ILE A 26 -9.95 6.87 -5.40
CA ILE A 26 -10.74 5.79 -6.03
C ILE A 26 -11.30 4.86 -4.94
N ALA A 27 -10.49 4.49 -3.95
CA ALA A 27 -10.93 3.63 -2.85
C ALA A 27 -12.02 4.28 -1.98
N ILE A 28 -11.87 5.57 -1.67
CA ILE A 28 -12.86 6.37 -0.93
C ILE A 28 -14.14 6.53 -1.76
N GLY A 29 -14.03 6.82 -3.06
CA GLY A 29 -15.16 6.94 -3.97
C GLY A 29 -15.97 5.65 -4.09
N CYS A 30 -15.30 4.51 -4.27
CA CYS A 30 -15.95 3.20 -4.28
C CYS A 30 -16.65 2.87 -2.94
N GLN A 31 -16.07 3.33 -1.82
CA GLN A 31 -16.64 3.11 -0.50
C GLN A 31 -17.84 4.02 -0.21
N ALA A 32 -17.78 5.29 -0.61
CA ALA A 32 -18.89 6.24 -0.53
C ALA A 32 -20.08 5.81 -1.41
N ALA A 33 -19.80 5.15 -2.54
CA ALA A 33 -20.82 4.57 -3.41
C ALA A 33 -21.46 3.27 -2.85
N GLY A 34 -21.09 2.82 -1.65
CA GLY A 34 -21.68 1.64 -1.01
C GLY A 34 -21.34 0.31 -1.69
N ILE A 35 -20.31 0.29 -2.55
CA ILE A 35 -19.88 -0.90 -3.29
C ILE A 35 -19.20 -1.87 -2.30
N ARG A 36 -20.02 -2.69 -1.64
CA ARG A 36 -19.58 -3.82 -0.79
C ARG A 36 -19.39 -5.12 -1.58
N LEU A 37 -19.69 -5.07 -2.87
CA LEU A 37 -19.68 -6.21 -3.78
C LEU A 37 -18.41 -6.18 -4.63
N CYS A 38 -17.49 -7.08 -4.35
CA CYS A 38 -16.48 -7.46 -5.34
C CYS A 38 -17.22 -8.26 -6.42
N LEU A 39 -17.61 -7.59 -7.51
CA LEU A 39 -18.34 -8.22 -8.62
C LEU A 39 -17.55 -9.41 -9.18
N PHE A 40 -16.22 -9.32 -9.19
CA PHE A 40 -15.32 -10.42 -9.51
C PHE A 40 -15.54 -11.65 -8.62
N LYS A 41 -15.51 -11.50 -7.28
CA LYS A 41 -15.80 -12.62 -6.36
C LYS A 41 -17.21 -13.18 -6.55
N ARG A 42 -18.18 -12.34 -6.89
CA ARG A 42 -19.55 -12.80 -7.17
C ARG A 42 -19.68 -13.61 -8.46
N LEU A 43 -18.92 -13.24 -9.49
CA LEU A 43 -18.98 -13.89 -10.79
C LEU A 43 -18.08 -15.14 -10.87
N THR A 44 -16.90 -15.11 -10.21
CA THR A 44 -15.91 -16.19 -10.31
C THR A 44 -15.84 -17.07 -9.06
N GLY A 45 -16.45 -16.65 -7.95
CA GLY A 45 -16.27 -17.28 -6.63
C GLY A 45 -14.92 -16.95 -5.97
N ILE A 46 -13.99 -16.31 -6.68
CA ILE A 46 -12.60 -16.08 -6.24
C ILE A 46 -12.41 -14.61 -5.88
N PRO A 47 -11.86 -14.26 -4.70
CA PRO A 47 -11.51 -12.88 -4.39
C PRO A 47 -10.46 -12.35 -5.37
N CYS A 48 -10.63 -11.13 -5.89
CA CYS A 48 -9.57 -10.46 -6.64
C CYS A 48 -8.38 -10.11 -5.71
N PRO A 49 -7.17 -9.89 -6.23
CA PRO A 49 -5.97 -9.65 -5.41
C PRO A 49 -6.04 -8.36 -4.57
N THR A 50 -7.01 -7.48 -4.82
CA THR A 50 -7.23 -6.24 -4.06
C THR A 50 -8.43 -6.34 -3.10
N CYS A 51 -9.15 -7.47 -3.10
CA CYS A 51 -10.36 -7.65 -2.30
C CYS A 51 -10.02 -7.57 -0.80
N GLY A 52 -10.76 -6.75 -0.05
CA GLY A 52 -10.52 -6.54 1.39
C GLY A 52 -9.54 -5.41 1.75
N GLY A 53 -8.85 -4.80 0.79
CA GLY A 53 -7.89 -3.71 1.05
C GLY A 53 -8.51 -2.51 1.77
N THR A 54 -9.71 -2.07 1.36
CA THR A 54 -10.40 -0.94 2.02
C THR A 54 -10.89 -1.28 3.43
N ARG A 55 -11.20 -2.55 3.72
CA ARG A 55 -11.50 -3.01 5.08
C ARG A 55 -10.25 -2.95 5.95
N ALA A 56 -9.11 -3.41 5.42
CA ALA A 56 -7.84 -3.32 6.14
C ALA A 56 -7.48 -1.86 6.47
N ALA A 57 -7.68 -0.93 5.54
CA ALA A 57 -7.50 0.50 5.79
C ALA A 57 -8.42 1.02 6.91
N LEU A 58 -9.71 0.69 6.89
CA LEU A 58 -10.66 1.09 7.94
C LEU A 58 -10.29 0.51 9.31
N HIS A 59 -9.87 -0.75 9.37
CA HIS A 59 -9.42 -1.38 10.61
C HIS A 59 -8.17 -0.67 11.16
N LEU A 60 -7.20 -0.33 10.31
CA LEU A 60 -6.04 0.48 10.71
C LEU A 60 -6.44 1.88 11.20
N LEU A 61 -7.36 2.56 10.53
CA LEU A 61 -7.86 3.88 10.97
C LEU A 61 -8.60 3.81 12.31
N ARG A 62 -9.20 2.67 12.64
CA ARG A 62 -9.83 2.39 13.94
C ARG A 62 -8.84 1.90 15.01
N GLY A 63 -7.56 1.78 14.67
CA GLY A 63 -6.53 1.28 15.59
C GLY A 63 -6.55 -0.24 15.80
N ASP A 64 -7.16 -1.01 14.91
CA ASP A 64 -7.20 -2.47 14.96
C ASP A 64 -6.34 -3.11 13.85
N PRO A 65 -5.01 -3.20 14.05
CA PRO A 65 -4.12 -3.83 13.08
C PRO A 65 -4.37 -5.34 12.94
N SER A 66 -4.94 -5.99 13.96
CA SER A 66 -5.23 -7.42 13.94
C SER A 66 -6.34 -7.75 12.94
N ALA A 67 -7.43 -6.99 12.96
CA ALA A 67 -8.52 -7.15 12.02
C ALA A 67 -8.14 -6.66 10.62
N ALA A 68 -7.23 -5.68 10.53
CA ALA A 68 -6.66 -5.27 9.25
C ALA A 68 -5.88 -6.41 8.59
N TRP A 69 -5.01 -7.08 9.35
CA TRP A 69 -4.23 -8.22 8.87
C TRP A 69 -5.12 -9.35 8.36
N ARG A 70 -6.13 -9.74 9.15
CA ARG A 70 -7.12 -10.76 8.75
C ARG A 70 -7.89 -10.36 7.48
N SER A 71 -8.14 -9.07 7.30
CA SER A 71 -8.86 -8.57 6.12
C SER A 71 -8.01 -8.59 4.86
N HIS A 72 -6.75 -8.13 4.96
CA HIS A 72 -5.82 -8.04 3.85
C HIS A 72 -4.37 -7.78 4.35
N PRO A 73 -3.52 -8.80 4.45
CA PRO A 73 -2.16 -8.67 5.01
C PRO A 73 -1.27 -7.69 4.24
N LEU A 74 -1.23 -7.80 2.91
CA LEU A 74 -0.34 -6.97 2.08
C LEU A 74 -0.68 -5.47 2.20
N ALA A 75 -1.95 -5.11 2.04
CA ALA A 75 -2.45 -3.76 2.28
C ALA A 75 -2.15 -3.27 3.71
N THR A 76 -2.25 -4.15 4.72
CA THR A 76 -1.92 -3.78 6.11
C THR A 76 -0.45 -3.38 6.25
N VAL A 77 0.47 -4.21 5.73
CA VAL A 77 1.91 -3.92 5.76
C VAL A 77 2.24 -2.65 4.97
N LEU A 78 1.69 -2.49 3.77
CA LEU A 78 1.91 -1.32 2.93
C LEU A 78 1.42 -0.03 3.61
N LEU A 79 0.21 -0.03 4.17
CA LEU A 79 -0.36 1.13 4.85
C LEU A 79 0.43 1.49 6.11
N LEU A 80 0.82 0.50 6.92
CA LEU A 80 1.71 0.72 8.07
C LEU A 80 3.06 1.32 7.63
N GLY A 81 3.67 0.77 6.58
CA GLY A 81 4.91 1.29 6.01
C GLY A 81 4.79 2.75 5.55
N VAL A 82 3.68 3.10 4.88
CA VAL A 82 3.39 4.48 4.47
C VAL A 82 3.22 5.40 5.68
N MET A 83 2.49 4.97 6.72
CA MET A 83 2.31 5.77 7.94
C MET A 83 3.65 6.02 8.66
N VAL A 84 4.48 4.99 8.81
CA VAL A 84 5.83 5.13 9.41
C VAL A 84 6.70 6.03 8.56
N TYR A 85 6.72 5.84 7.24
CA TYR A 85 7.49 6.69 6.33
C TYR A 85 7.04 8.15 6.41
N ALA A 86 5.73 8.41 6.44
CA ALA A 86 5.17 9.75 6.57
C ALA A 86 5.57 10.41 7.90
N ALA A 87 5.46 9.67 9.02
CA ALA A 87 5.84 10.17 10.35
C ALA A 87 7.34 10.50 10.42
N LEU A 88 8.21 9.60 9.95
CA LEU A 88 9.65 9.82 9.89
C LEU A 88 10.02 10.98 8.96
N SER A 89 9.33 11.11 7.83
CA SER A 89 9.54 12.21 6.89
C SER A 89 9.11 13.54 7.50
N ALA A 90 7.98 13.60 8.21
CA ALA A 90 7.53 14.79 8.92
C ALA A 90 8.54 15.21 10.01
N ALA A 91 9.01 14.27 10.83
CA ALA A 91 10.01 14.52 11.85
C ALA A 91 11.34 15.03 11.24
N ARG A 92 11.77 14.45 10.12
CA ARG A 92 12.98 14.90 9.40
C ARG A 92 12.80 16.25 8.71
N LEU A 93 11.60 16.55 8.22
CA LEU A 93 11.28 17.86 7.65
C LEU A 93 11.38 18.95 8.73
N ALA A 94 10.89 18.66 9.93
CA ALA A 94 11.00 19.55 11.09
C ALA A 94 12.46 19.77 11.53
N SER A 95 13.33 18.77 11.38
CA SER A 95 14.71 18.83 11.89
C SER A 95 15.78 19.23 10.85
N SER A 96 15.67 18.83 9.58
CA SER A 96 16.79 18.90 8.62
C SER A 96 16.41 19.34 7.20
N ARG A 97 15.12 19.60 6.91
CA ARG A 97 14.59 19.99 5.58
C ARG A 97 15.16 19.19 4.38
N ARG A 98 15.54 17.92 4.56
CA ARG A 98 16.06 17.03 3.51
C ARG A 98 15.39 15.67 3.61
N LEU A 99 14.99 15.12 2.46
CA LEU A 99 14.37 13.80 2.39
C LEU A 99 15.38 12.77 1.87
N PRO A 100 15.41 11.55 2.43
CA PRO A 100 16.16 10.45 1.87
C PRO A 100 15.45 9.95 0.61
N VAL A 101 16.13 9.97 -0.53
CA VAL A 101 15.66 9.32 -1.76
C VAL A 101 16.50 8.07 -1.99
N LEU A 102 15.82 6.94 -2.12
CA LEU A 102 16.43 5.67 -2.48
C LEU A 102 16.69 5.64 -3.99
N GLN A 103 17.97 5.68 -4.38
CA GLN A 103 18.37 5.43 -5.77
C GLN A 103 18.72 3.95 -5.91
N ALA A 104 17.84 3.18 -6.54
CA ALA A 104 18.06 1.79 -6.86
C ALA A 104 18.64 1.65 -8.28
N SER A 105 19.60 0.74 -8.46
CA SER A 105 20.14 0.40 -9.78
C SER A 105 19.09 -0.32 -10.64
N PRO A 106 19.22 -0.35 -11.98
CA PRO A 106 18.26 -1.04 -12.85
C PRO A 106 18.07 -2.52 -12.47
N ARG A 107 19.15 -3.21 -12.08
CA ARG A 107 19.08 -4.60 -11.58
C ARG A 107 18.31 -4.71 -10.27
N ALA A 108 18.50 -3.76 -9.35
CA ALA A 108 17.75 -3.71 -8.10
C ALA A 108 16.25 -3.45 -8.33
N TRP A 109 15.89 -2.69 -9.37
CA TRP A 109 14.50 -2.52 -9.79
C TRP A 109 13.87 -3.82 -10.32
N CYS A 110 14.60 -4.61 -11.11
CA CYS A 110 14.13 -5.92 -11.56
C CYS A 110 13.89 -6.87 -10.38
N TRP A 111 14.84 -6.95 -9.45
CA TRP A 111 14.70 -7.76 -8.24
C TRP A 111 13.54 -7.30 -7.35
N LEU A 112 13.41 -5.98 -7.15
CA LEU A 112 12.31 -5.41 -6.39
C LEU A 112 10.95 -5.72 -7.04
N GLY A 113 10.85 -5.56 -8.36
CA GLY A 113 9.66 -5.92 -9.12
C GLY A 113 9.31 -7.40 -8.97
N GLY A 114 10.29 -8.30 -9.08
CA GLY A 114 10.11 -9.73 -8.86
C GLY A 114 9.65 -10.08 -7.45
N ILE A 115 10.25 -9.47 -6.42
CA ILE A 115 9.86 -9.67 -5.01
C ILE A 115 8.43 -9.16 -4.78
N LEU A 116 8.09 -7.97 -5.28
CA LEU A 116 6.73 -7.43 -5.14
C LEU A 116 5.70 -8.31 -5.83
N LEU A 117 6.01 -8.84 -7.02
CA LEU A 117 5.14 -9.77 -7.73
C LEU A 117 4.94 -11.07 -6.95
N ALA A 118 6.01 -11.64 -6.40
CA ALA A 118 5.94 -12.84 -5.57
C ALA A 118 5.10 -12.60 -4.30
N LEU A 119 5.30 -11.47 -3.62
CA LEU A 119 4.49 -11.09 -2.45
C LEU A 119 3.02 -10.88 -2.81
N ALA A 120 2.73 -10.28 -3.96
CA ALA A 120 1.36 -10.14 -4.47
C ALA A 120 0.71 -11.50 -4.74
N ALA A 121 1.45 -12.44 -5.35
CA ALA A 121 0.97 -13.80 -5.60
C ALA A 121 0.72 -14.57 -4.28
N LEU A 122 1.63 -14.48 -3.32
CA LEU A 122 1.48 -15.10 -2.00
C LEU A 122 0.29 -14.52 -1.23
N ASN A 123 0.11 -13.20 -1.26
CA ASN A 123 -1.04 -12.54 -0.65
C ASN A 123 -2.35 -12.97 -1.32
N TRP A 124 -2.37 -13.14 -2.63
CA TRP A 124 -3.55 -13.62 -3.33
C TRP A 124 -3.89 -15.07 -2.93
N GLY A 125 -2.90 -15.94 -2.80
CA GLY A 125 -3.08 -17.29 -2.24
C GLY A 125 -3.67 -17.26 -0.83
N TYR A 126 -3.16 -16.38 0.04
CA TYR A 126 -3.71 -16.17 1.39
C TYR A 126 -5.18 -15.76 1.35
N LEU A 127 -5.53 -14.78 0.49
CA LEU A 127 -6.90 -14.32 0.32
C LEU A 127 -7.82 -15.41 -0.19
N ILE A 128 -7.37 -16.26 -1.11
CA ILE A 128 -8.15 -17.41 -1.60
C ILE A 128 -8.41 -18.40 -0.45
N ALA A 129 -7.36 -18.75 0.30
CA ALA A 129 -7.47 -19.69 1.42
C ALA A 129 -8.39 -19.21 2.54
N HIS A 130 -8.50 -17.89 2.75
CA HIS A 130 -9.27 -17.28 3.85
C HIS A 130 -10.52 -16.51 3.36
N ALA A 131 -10.89 -16.62 2.08
CA ALA A 131 -12.03 -15.88 1.51
C ALA A 131 -13.41 -16.43 1.92
N GLY A 132 -13.44 -17.62 2.53
CA GLY A 132 -14.65 -18.39 2.84
C GLY A 132 -15.08 -18.39 4.31
N VAL A 133 -14.40 -17.64 5.19
CA VAL A 133 -14.76 -17.46 6.61
C VAL A 133 -15.29 -16.06 6.85
#